data_AF-A0A8D5AL19-F1
#
_entry.id   AF-A0A8D5AL19-F1
#
_cell.length_a   1.000
_cell.length_b   1.000
_cell.length_c   1.000
_cell.angle_alpha   90.00
_cell.angle_beta   90.00
_cell.angle_gamma   90.00
#
_symmetry.space_group_name_H-M   'P 1'
#
loop_
_entity.id
_entity.type
_entity.pdbx_description
1 polymer ?
#
loop_
_entity_poly.entity_id
_entity_poly.type
_entity_poly.pdbx_seq_one_letter_code
_entity_poly.pdbx_strand_id
1 'polypeptide(L)'
;MDENTLMKAALEEAESELCYVGHSLVHEGYDTATIALALDLVRIALWGGNGDGKGPEHFEAIQAALKAKREEEGYGEKLERTCVACGCTDSRACPEGCHWVWLSTEKPVGICSVCAPAFGAWAVGAKSHG
;
A
#
# COMPACT_ATOMS: atom_id res chain seq x y z
N MET A 1 -14.71 6.34 31.10
CA MET A 1 -13.40 5.95 30.57
C MET A 1 -12.72 7.25 30.18
N ASP A 2 -11.58 7.58 30.78
CA ASP A 2 -10.81 8.76 30.39
C ASP A 2 -10.02 8.51 29.09
N GLU A 3 -9.52 9.59 28.51
CA GLU A 3 -8.82 9.58 27.22
C GLU A 3 -7.57 8.69 27.21
N ASN A 4 -6.81 8.65 28.30
CA ASN A 4 -5.61 7.83 28.40
C ASN A 4 -5.97 6.33 28.44
N THR A 5 -6.98 5.97 29.22
CA THR A 5 -7.52 4.60 29.27
C THR A 5 -8.05 4.16 27.90
N LEU A 6 -8.76 5.03 27.18
CA LEU A 6 -9.25 4.71 25.83
C LEU A 6 -8.11 4.52 24.83
N MET A 7 -7.12 5.41 24.85
CA MET A 7 -5.95 5.33 23.95
C MET A 7 -5.16 4.04 24.20
N LYS A 8 -4.94 3.69 25.47
CA LYS A 8 -4.25 2.46 25.84
C LYS A 8 -5.00 1.22 25.34
N ALA A 9 -6.31 1.14 25.56
CA ALA A 9 -7.12 0.03 25.07
C ALA A 9 -7.08 -0.10 23.53
N ALA A 10 -7.11 1.03 22.81
CA ALA A 10 -7.01 1.03 21.35
C ALA A 10 -5.65 0.54 20.85
N LEU A 11 -4.56 0.89 21.55
CA LEU A 11 -3.22 0.42 21.22
C LEU A 11 -3.04 -1.07 21.56
N GLU A 12 -3.60 -1.56 22.67
CA GLU A 12 -3.60 -2.99 23.02
C GLU A 12 -4.30 -3.83 21.95
N GLU A 13 -5.46 -3.36 21.47
CA GLU A 13 -6.18 -4.01 20.35
C GLU A 13 -5.34 -3.99 19.07
N ALA A 14 -4.71 -2.86 18.74
CA ALA A 14 -3.84 -2.74 17.57
C ALA A 14 -2.62 -3.67 17.66
N GLU A 15 -2.03 -3.85 18.84
CA GLU A 15 -0.94 -4.80 19.07
C GLU A 15 -1.40 -6.23 18.77
N SER A 16 -2.56 -6.61 19.30
CA SER A 16 -3.15 -7.94 19.11
C SER A 16 -3.38 -8.25 17.63
N GLU A 17 -4.02 -7.34 16.90
CA GLU A 17 -4.30 -7.51 15.48
C GLU A 17 -3.01 -7.55 14.63
N LEU A 18 -2.03 -6.69 14.91
CA LEU A 18 -0.74 -6.71 14.21
C LEU A 18 0.02 -8.03 14.44
N CYS A 19 -0.05 -8.58 15.66
CA CYS A 19 0.53 -9.90 15.96
C CYS A 19 -0.18 -11.01 15.17
N TYR A 20 -1.51 -11.00 15.16
CA TYR A 20 -2.30 -12.00 14.45
C TYR A 20 -2.05 -11.95 12.94
N VAL A 21 -2.15 -10.77 12.32
CA VAL A 21 -1.93 -10.57 10.88
C VAL A 21 -0.49 -10.90 10.51
N GLY A 22 0.49 -10.43 11.29
CA GLY A 22 1.89 -10.75 11.08
C GLY A 22 2.15 -12.25 11.10
N HIS A 23 1.56 -12.97 12.06
CA HIS A 23 1.70 -14.43 12.14
C HIS A 23 1.11 -15.15 10.92
N SER A 24 -0.11 -14.77 10.49
CA SER A 24 -0.75 -15.37 9.30
C SER A 24 0.09 -15.16 8.04
N LEU A 25 0.57 -13.93 7.82
CA LEU A 25 1.34 -13.58 6.64
C LEU A 25 2.71 -14.23 6.60
N VAL A 26 3.40 -14.35 7.74
CA VAL A 26 4.64 -15.13 7.84
C VAL A 26 4.40 -16.59 7.48
N HIS A 27 3.31 -17.19 7.97
CA HIS A 27 2.96 -18.58 7.65
C HIS A 27 2.69 -18.78 6.16
N GLU A 28 2.13 -17.77 5.50
CA GLU A 28 1.89 -17.73 4.06
C GLU A 28 3.12 -17.35 3.22
N GLY A 29 4.26 -17.04 3.85
CA GLY A 29 5.53 -16.76 3.19
C GLY A 29 5.70 -15.30 2.71
N TYR A 30 4.88 -14.37 3.19
CA TYR A 30 5.02 -12.95 2.89
C TYR A 30 6.12 -12.28 3.73
N ASP A 31 6.75 -11.23 3.18
CA ASP A 31 7.59 -10.31 3.96
C ASP A 31 6.69 -9.50 4.91
N THR A 32 7.01 -9.53 6.20
CA THR A 32 6.26 -8.83 7.26
C THR A 32 7.09 -7.77 7.96
N ALA A 33 8.19 -7.30 7.36
CA ALA A 33 9.07 -6.30 7.98
C ALA A 33 8.33 -5.01 8.37
N THR A 34 7.41 -4.52 7.53
CA THR A 34 6.57 -3.35 7.85
C THR A 34 5.67 -3.59 9.06
N ILE A 35 5.11 -4.80 9.22
CA ILE A 35 4.27 -5.17 10.39
C ILE A 35 5.13 -5.26 11.65
N ALA A 36 6.32 -5.87 11.55
CA ALA A 36 7.24 -6.00 12.67
C ALA A 36 7.68 -4.61 13.20
N LEU A 37 8.01 -3.68 12.30
CA LEU A 37 8.38 -2.31 12.66
C LEU A 37 7.20 -1.53 13.27
N ALA A 38 5.98 -1.74 12.77
CA ALA A 38 4.79 -1.14 13.36
C ALA A 38 4.51 -1.68 14.78
N LEU A 39 4.66 -2.99 14.97
CA LEU A 39 4.48 -3.65 16.25
C LEU A 39 5.50 -3.17 17.30
N ASP A 40 6.76 -2.97 16.89
CA ASP A 40 7.80 -2.37 17.74
C ASP A 40 7.37 -1.00 18.31
N LEU A 41 6.83 -0.11 17.46
CA LEU A 41 6.36 1.22 17.89
C LEU A 41 5.19 1.13 18.87
N VAL A 42 4.21 0.25 18.60
CA VAL A 42 3.04 0.05 19.46
C VAL A 42 3.48 -0.45 20.83
N ARG A 43 4.36 -1.45 20.88
CA ARG A 43 4.86 -2.02 22.13
C ARG A 43 5.67 -1.03 22.94
N ILE A 44 6.54 -0.24 22.29
CA ILE A 44 7.27 0.82 22.99
C ILE A 44 6.31 1.85 23.59
N ALA A 45 5.25 2.24 22.87
CA ALA A 45 4.25 3.19 23.36
C ALA A 45 3.41 2.64 24.52
N LEU A 46 3.03 1.36 24.47
CA LEU A 46 2.22 0.70 25.51
C LEU A 46 3.02 0.33 26.76
N TRP A 47 4.20 -0.25 26.55
CA TRP A 47 4.93 -1.02 27.57
C TRP A 47 6.30 -0.43 27.90
N GLY A 48 6.77 0.57 27.16
CA GLY A 48 8.12 1.11 27.31
C GLY A 48 9.21 0.19 26.75
N GLY A 49 8.86 -0.81 25.94
CA GLY A 49 9.82 -1.67 25.26
C GLY A 49 9.15 -2.65 24.31
N ASN A 50 9.89 -3.15 23.31
CA ASN A 50 9.35 -4.04 22.29
C ASN A 50 9.45 -5.55 22.60
N GLY A 51 10.12 -5.93 23.69
CA GLY A 51 10.40 -7.32 24.07
C GLY A 51 11.76 -7.86 23.58
N ASP A 52 12.41 -7.17 22.64
CA ASP A 52 13.70 -7.55 22.03
C ASP A 52 14.85 -6.60 22.42
N GLY A 53 14.69 -5.92 23.56
CA GLY A 53 15.71 -5.01 24.11
C GLY A 53 15.72 -3.60 23.53
N LYS A 54 14.72 -3.21 22.71
CA LYS A 54 14.55 -1.82 22.27
C LYS A 54 13.55 -1.09 23.17
N GLY A 55 13.97 0.00 23.80
CA GLY A 55 13.15 0.90 24.59
C GLY A 55 12.79 2.22 23.88
N PRO A 56 12.26 3.22 24.62
CA PRO A 56 11.83 4.52 24.08
C PRO A 56 12.93 5.27 23.32
N GLU A 57 14.19 5.08 23.71
CA GLU A 57 15.36 5.65 23.04
C GLU A 57 15.53 5.19 21.58
N HIS A 58 14.86 4.11 21.18
CA HIS A 58 14.87 3.58 19.81
C HIS A 58 13.65 4.01 18.98
N PHE A 59 12.65 4.68 19.59
CA PHE A 59 11.37 4.95 18.94
C PHE A 59 11.51 5.70 17.61
N GLU A 60 12.28 6.78 17.59
CA GLU A 60 12.49 7.59 16.37
C GLU A 60 13.25 6.82 15.29
N ALA A 61 14.24 6.00 15.67
CA ALA A 61 14.99 5.17 14.73
C ALA A 61 14.10 4.11 14.08
N ILE A 62 13.21 3.49 14.87
CA ILE A 62 12.23 2.51 14.36
C ILE A 62 11.22 3.20 13.46
N GLN A 63 10.77 4.40 13.80
CA GLN A 63 9.86 5.19 12.96
C GLN A 63 10.51 5.53 11.60
N ALA A 64 11.80 5.89 11.60
CA ALA A 64 12.55 6.13 10.38
C ALA A 64 12.70 4.85 9.54
N ALA A 65 12.99 3.71 10.18
CA ALA A 65 13.08 2.42 9.50
C ALA A 65 11.73 2.00 8.88
N LEU A 66 10.61 2.19 9.59
CA LEU A 66 9.27 1.93 9.08
C LEU A 66 8.97 2.78 7.83
N LYS A 67 9.35 4.06 7.87
CA LYS A 67 9.20 4.96 6.71
C LYS A 67 10.04 4.47 5.52
N ALA A 68 11.31 4.14 5.74
CA ALA A 68 12.18 3.66 4.68
C ALA A 68 11.68 2.34 4.07
N LYS A 69 11.16 1.41 4.89
CA LYS A 69 10.60 0.15 4.39
C LYS A 69 9.34 0.38 3.55
N ARG A 70 8.46 1.31 3.96
CA ARG A 70 7.30 1.71 3.16
C ARG A 70 7.71 2.28 1.80
N GLU A 71 8.75 3.10 1.75
CA GLU A 71 9.29 3.64 0.50
C GLU A 71 9.88 2.53 -0.40
N GLU A 72 10.63 1.58 0.18
CA GLU A 72 11.13 0.38 -0.51
C GLU A 72 9.97 -0.47 -1.09
N GLU A 73 8.88 -0.62 -0.34
CA GLU A 73 7.67 -1.35 -0.75
C GLU A 73 6.78 -0.55 -1.75
N GLY A 74 7.20 0.66 -2.15
CA GLY A 74 6.44 1.53 -3.06
C GLY A 74 5.19 2.15 -2.43
N TYR A 75 5.04 2.07 -1.10
CA TYR A 75 3.92 2.64 -0.36
C TYR A 75 4.05 4.18 -0.32
N GLY A 76 3.32 4.85 -1.23
CA GLY A 76 3.34 6.31 -1.36
C GLY A 76 3.84 6.80 -2.72
N GLU A 77 4.36 5.93 -3.57
CA GLU A 77 4.48 6.26 -4.99
C GLU A 77 3.07 6.32 -5.59
N LYS A 78 2.70 7.49 -6.15
CA LYS A 78 1.55 7.56 -7.05
C LYS A 78 1.85 6.57 -8.17
N LEU A 79 1.20 5.40 -8.14
CA LEU A 79 1.32 4.44 -9.22
C LEU A 79 0.94 5.16 -10.52
N GLU A 80 1.94 5.42 -11.35
CA GLU A 80 1.77 6.19 -12.57
C GLU A 80 0.92 5.38 -13.54
N ARG A 81 -0.30 5.84 -13.79
CA ARG A 81 -1.21 5.10 -14.66
C ARG A 81 -0.71 5.18 -16.08
N THR A 82 -0.64 4.04 -16.76
CA THR A 82 -0.13 3.95 -18.13
C THR A 82 -1.21 3.45 -19.08
N CYS A 83 -1.36 4.11 -20.23
CA CYS A 83 -2.25 3.62 -21.29
C CYS A 83 -1.65 2.37 -21.92
N VAL A 84 -2.38 1.25 -21.90
CA VAL A 84 -1.86 -0.03 -22.42
C VAL A 84 -1.65 -0.03 -23.94
N ALA A 85 -2.21 0.95 -24.66
CA ALA A 85 -2.12 1.03 -26.12
C ALA A 85 -1.00 1.97 -26.61
N CYS A 86 -0.86 3.16 -26.02
CA CYS A 86 0.13 4.16 -26.46
C CYS A 86 1.21 4.50 -25.43
N GLY A 87 1.08 4.04 -24.18
CA GLY A 87 2.03 4.34 -23.12
C GLY A 87 1.96 5.76 -22.55
N CYS A 88 0.96 6.58 -22.92
CA CYS A 88 0.76 7.86 -22.24
C CYS A 88 0.47 7.64 -20.75
N THR A 89 0.87 8.60 -19.91
CA THR A 89 0.74 8.51 -18.45
C THR A 89 0.01 9.69 -17.83
N ASP A 90 -0.24 9.64 -16.51
CA ASP A 90 -0.78 10.77 -15.74
C ASP A 90 0.09 12.04 -15.87
N SER A 91 1.42 11.89 -16.03
CA SER A 91 2.36 13.00 -16.16
C SER A 91 2.75 13.33 -17.61
N ARG A 92 2.47 12.41 -18.55
CA ARG A 92 2.86 12.50 -19.96
C ARG A 92 1.71 12.11 -20.87
N ALA A 93 0.87 13.08 -21.22
CA ALA A 93 -0.19 12.91 -22.21
C ALA A 93 0.37 12.59 -23.61
N CYS A 94 -0.50 12.11 -24.51
CA CYS A 94 -0.17 11.99 -25.94
C CYS A 94 0.28 13.34 -26.52
N PRO A 95 1.06 13.35 -27.63
CA PRO A 95 1.52 14.59 -28.29
C PRO A 95 0.39 15.59 -28.60
N GLU A 96 -0.78 15.09 -28.99
CA GLU A 96 -2.00 15.84 -29.30
C GLU A 96 -2.84 16.21 -28.06
N GLY A 97 -2.46 15.72 -26.88
CA GLY A 97 -3.25 15.77 -25.66
C GLY A 97 -4.30 14.65 -25.58
N CYS A 98 -4.48 14.08 -24.39
CA CYS A 98 -5.46 13.03 -24.15
C CYS A 98 -5.99 13.08 -22.71
N HIS A 99 -7.08 12.36 -22.44
CA HIS A 99 -7.60 12.12 -21.10
C HIS A 99 -7.98 10.65 -20.92
N TRP A 100 -8.13 10.20 -19.68
CA TRP A 100 -8.53 8.82 -19.39
C TRP A 100 -10.00 8.57 -19.72
N VAL A 101 -10.28 7.48 -20.43
CA VAL A 101 -11.65 6.99 -20.73
C VAL A 101 -12.00 5.77 -19.88
N TRP A 102 -11.01 4.93 -19.59
CA TRP A 102 -11.14 3.78 -18.70
C TRP A 102 -9.87 3.63 -17.85
N LEU A 103 -10.04 3.23 -16.60
CA LEU A 103 -8.97 2.93 -15.65
C LEU A 103 -9.27 1.58 -14.97
N SER A 104 -8.24 0.78 -14.75
CA SER A 104 -8.33 -0.39 -13.89
C SER A 104 -8.38 0.04 -12.42
N THR A 105 -9.19 -0.67 -11.62
CA THR A 105 -9.24 -0.52 -10.16
C THR A 105 -8.17 -1.35 -9.44
N GLU A 106 -7.51 -2.27 -10.14
CA GLU A 106 -6.57 -3.24 -9.56
C GLU A 106 -5.12 -2.94 -9.95
N LYS A 107 -4.89 -2.38 -11.14
CA LYS A 107 -3.56 -2.12 -11.71
C LYS A 107 -3.47 -0.66 -12.15
N PRO A 108 -2.28 -0.04 -12.17
CA PRO A 108 -2.09 1.33 -12.66
C PRO A 108 -2.08 1.38 -14.18
N VAL A 109 -3.17 0.94 -14.80
CA VAL A 109 -3.33 0.89 -16.25
C VAL A 109 -4.68 1.44 -16.68
N GLY A 110 -4.73 1.93 -17.90
CA GLY A 110 -5.96 2.49 -18.47
C GLY A 110 -5.97 2.57 -19.98
N ILE A 111 -7.02 3.20 -20.52
CA ILE A 111 -7.17 3.54 -21.92
C ILE A 111 -7.46 5.03 -22.03
N CYS A 112 -6.66 5.75 -22.81
CA CYS A 112 -6.85 7.17 -23.07
C CYS A 112 -7.83 7.42 -24.22
N SER A 113 -8.31 8.66 -24.34
CA SER A 113 -9.27 9.10 -25.34
C SER A 113 -8.81 8.93 -26.78
N VAL A 114 -7.50 8.97 -27.02
CA VAL A 114 -6.90 8.74 -28.33
C VAL A 114 -6.97 7.27 -28.72
N CYS A 115 -6.74 6.36 -27.77
CA CYS A 115 -6.71 4.92 -28.02
C CYS A 115 -8.08 4.24 -27.85
N ALA A 116 -9.03 4.90 -27.18
CA ALA A 116 -10.37 4.36 -26.95
C ALA A 116 -11.08 3.87 -28.23
N PRO A 117 -11.00 4.55 -29.40
CA PRO A 117 -11.61 4.06 -30.63
C PRO A 117 -11.07 2.69 -31.09
N ALA A 118 -9.76 2.44 -30.92
CA ALA A 118 -9.13 1.17 -31.27
C ALA A 118 -9.43 0.09 -30.22
N PHE A 119 -9.52 0.48 -28.95
CA PHE A 119 -9.84 -0.43 -27.85
C PHE A 119 -11.27 -0.96 -27.90
N GLY A 120 -12.23 -0.12 -28.34
CA GLY A 120 -13.62 -0.52 -28.57
C GLY A 120 -13.74 -1.70 -29.52
N ALA A 121 -12.90 -1.78 -30.56
CA ALA A 121 -12.89 -2.91 -31.50
C ALA A 121 -12.43 -4.24 -30.87
N TRP A 122 -11.58 -4.18 -29.84
CA TRP A 122 -11.12 -5.36 -29.09
C TRP A 122 -12.17 -5.85 -28.08
N ALA A 123 -12.89 -4.93 -27.43
CA ALA A 123 -13.95 -5.26 -26.47
C ALA A 123 -15.17 -5.96 -27.08
N VAL A 124 -15.49 -5.73 -28.36
CA VAL A 124 -16.56 -6.47 -29.06
C VAL A 124 -16.13 -7.89 -29.46
N GLY A 125 -14.83 -8.15 -29.60
CA GLY A 125 -14.28 -9.47 -29.97
C GLY A 125 -14.11 -10.46 -28.82
N ALA A 126 -14.13 -10.02 -27.56
CA ALA A 126 -13.88 -10.88 -26.39
C ALA A 126 -15.10 -11.66 -25.87
N LYS A 127 -16.29 -11.54 -26.51
CA LYS A 127 -17.51 -12.28 -26.14
C LYS A 127 -17.79 -13.51 -27.03
N SER A 128 -16.78 -14.26 -27.45
CA SER A 128 -17.01 -15.44 -28.31
C SER A 128 -16.23 -16.71 -27.97
N HIS A 129 -15.63 -16.83 -26.79
CA HIS A 129 -15.12 -18.13 -26.30
C HIS A 129 -15.71 -18.46 -24.94
N GLY A 130 -16.89 -19.07 -24.99
CA GLY A 130 -17.31 -20.09 -24.03
C GLY A 130 -16.88 -21.47 -24.49
#